data_AF-A0A8T5Q2Q1-F1
#
_entry.id   AF-A0A8T5Q2Q1-F1
#
_cell.length_a   1.000
_cell.length_b   1.000
_cell.length_c   1.000
_cell.angle_alpha   90.00
_cell.angle_beta   90.00
_cell.angle_gamma   90.00
#
_symmetry.space_group_name_H-M   'P 1'
#
loop_
_entity.id
_entity.type
_entity.pdbx_description
1 polymer ?
#
loop_
_entity_poly.entity_id
_entity_poly.type
_entity_poly.pdbx_seq_one_letter_code
_entity_poly.pdbx_strand_id
1 'polypeptide(L)'
;MRFGIQHLRKRKELGKFQKNLEKFPHPHVKIRSLDNMLLVVAVIGPLVNLPQVIKIFSLKNATGVSAVTFSLFALFDIPWIVYGLVHKQKPIIISYTLWLITNLVVVVGTLVYS
;
A
#
# COMPACT_ATOMS: atom_id res chain seq x y z
N MET A 1 -44.42 -10.47 21.34
CA MET A 1 -43.35 -9.64 20.71
C MET A 1 -42.08 -9.59 21.59
N ARG A 2 -41.28 -10.67 21.68
CA ARG A 2 -40.06 -10.69 22.55
C ARG A 2 -38.74 -11.01 21.82
N PHE A 3 -38.81 -11.45 20.56
CA PHE A 3 -37.63 -11.82 19.75
C PHE A 3 -36.88 -10.63 19.13
N GLY A 4 -37.48 -9.44 19.09
CA GLY A 4 -36.87 -8.24 18.51
C GLY A 4 -35.79 -7.55 19.37
N ILE A 5 -35.75 -7.78 20.68
CA ILE A 5 -34.84 -7.01 21.56
C ILE A 5 -33.47 -7.68 21.70
N GLN A 6 -33.39 -9.00 21.52
CA GLN A 6 -32.15 -9.76 21.66
C GLN A 6 -31.14 -9.45 20.55
N HIS A 7 -31.59 -9.26 19.30
CA HIS A 7 -30.69 -8.91 18.20
C HIS A 7 -30.11 -7.50 18.37
N LEU A 8 -30.87 -6.57 18.95
CA LEU A 8 -30.40 -5.20 19.23
C LEU A 8 -29.33 -5.17 20.32
N ARG A 9 -29.47 -5.98 21.39
CA ARG A 9 -28.40 -6.15 22.39
C ARG A 9 -27.15 -6.77 21.77
N LYS A 10 -27.31 -7.81 20.96
CA LYS A 10 -26.17 -8.48 20.28
C LYS A 10 -25.42 -7.53 19.35
N ARG A 11 -26.11 -6.68 18.58
CA ARG A 11 -25.49 -5.62 17.76
C ARG A 11 -24.78 -4.55 18.60
N LYS A 12 -25.35 -4.15 19.74
CA LYS A 12 -24.74 -3.16 20.64
C LYS A 12 -23.51 -3.70 21.36
N GLU A 13 -23.49 -5.00 21.68
CA GLU A 13 -22.32 -5.69 22.24
C GLU A 13 -21.22 -5.92 21.20
N LEU A 14 -21.57 -6.34 19.98
CA LEU A 14 -20.62 -6.42 18.86
C LEU A 14 -20.05 -5.05 18.49
N GLY A 15 -20.87 -4.00 18.51
CA GLY A 15 -20.41 -2.62 18.32
C GLY A 15 -19.52 -2.10 19.46
N LYS A 16 -19.69 -2.61 20.70
CA LYS A 16 -18.75 -2.38 21.81
C LYS A 16 -17.42 -3.11 21.61
N PHE A 17 -17.46 -4.33 21.08
CA PHE A 17 -16.25 -5.10 20.71
C PHE A 17 -15.48 -4.43 19.57
N GLN A 18 -16.21 -3.89 18.57
CA GLN A 18 -15.63 -3.07 17.49
C GLN A 18 -15.04 -1.75 18.02
N LYS A 19 -15.52 -1.24 19.17
CA LYS A 19 -14.96 -0.10 19.88
C LYS A 19 -13.65 -0.43 20.63
N ASN A 20 -13.37 -1.72 20.85
CA ASN A 20 -12.12 -2.26 21.38
C ASN A 20 -11.14 -2.72 20.28
N LEU A 21 -11.36 -2.33 19.03
CA LEU A 21 -10.28 -2.34 18.03
C LEU A 21 -9.21 -1.37 18.52
N GLU A 22 -7.99 -1.87 18.71
CA GLU A 22 -6.86 -1.06 19.17
C GLU A 22 -6.80 0.25 18.38
N LYS A 23 -6.87 1.38 19.09
CA LYS A 23 -6.83 2.69 18.44
C LYS A 23 -5.47 2.86 17.79
N PHE A 24 -5.47 3.12 16.49
CA PHE A 24 -4.29 3.58 15.76
C PHE A 24 -4.20 5.11 15.91
N PRO A 25 -3.13 5.70 16.49
CA PRO A 25 -1.89 5.07 16.99
C PRO A 25 -2.01 4.42 18.38
N HIS A 26 -1.30 3.29 18.58
CA HIS A 26 -1.38 2.46 19.80
C HIS A 26 -0.79 3.18 21.04
N PRO A 27 -1.38 3.04 22.24
CA PRO A 27 -0.92 3.76 23.45
C PRO A 27 0.50 3.39 23.91
N HIS A 28 0.97 2.18 23.57
CA HIS A 28 2.32 1.72 23.91
C HIS A 28 3.38 2.32 22.98
N VAL A 29 4.37 3.02 23.54
CA VAL A 29 5.34 3.86 22.82
C VAL A 29 6.11 3.12 21.71
N LYS A 30 6.43 1.83 21.93
CA LYS A 30 7.11 0.98 20.94
C LYS A 30 6.25 0.72 19.69
N ILE A 31 4.96 0.46 19.88
CA ILE A 31 4.03 0.18 18.78
C ILE A 31 3.72 1.47 18.02
N ARG A 32 3.56 2.60 18.73
CA ARG A 32 3.42 3.92 18.11
C ARG A 32 4.64 4.33 17.26
N SER A 33 5.84 3.95 17.69
CA SER A 33 7.06 4.19 16.90
C SER A 33 7.06 3.37 15.61
N LEU A 34 6.63 2.10 15.68
CA LEU A 34 6.47 1.26 14.50
C LEU A 34 5.39 1.81 13.54
N ASP A 35 4.26 2.27 14.06
CA ASP A 35 3.19 2.89 13.27
C ASP A 35 3.70 4.10 12.48
N ASN A 36 4.47 4.97 13.14
CA ASN A 36 5.09 6.14 12.50
C ASN A 36 6.17 5.74 11.48
N MET A 37 7.01 4.74 11.79
CA MET A 37 8.00 4.23 10.85
C MET A 37 7.33 3.64 9.61
N LEU A 38 6.26 2.86 9.76
CA LEU A 38 5.50 2.30 8.64
C LEU A 38 4.90 3.39 7.76
N LEU A 39 4.41 4.49 8.34
CA LEU A 39 3.95 5.66 7.60
C LEU A 39 5.06 6.29 6.76
N VAL A 40 6.26 6.42 7.33
CA VAL A 40 7.43 6.95 6.61
C VAL A 40 7.87 6.00 5.50
N VAL A 41 7.96 4.70 5.79
CA VAL A 41 8.33 3.66 4.81
C VAL A 41 7.30 3.54 3.70
N ALA A 42 6.01 3.76 3.99
CA ALA A 42 4.96 3.79 2.96
C ALA A 42 5.17 4.91 1.93
N VAL A 43 5.87 6.00 2.30
CA VAL A 43 6.17 7.10 1.38
C VAL A 43 7.56 6.95 0.76
N ILE A 44 8.56 6.54 1.53
CA ILE A 44 9.96 6.40 1.07
C ILE A 44 10.14 5.15 0.23
N GLY A 45 9.44 4.06 0.54
CA GLY A 45 9.55 2.76 -0.12
C GLY A 45 9.46 2.87 -1.65
N PRO A 46 8.41 3.48 -2.23
CA PRO A 46 8.30 3.66 -3.67
C PRO A 46 9.45 4.48 -4.31
N LEU A 47 10.11 5.36 -3.54
CA LEU A 47 11.21 6.19 -4.04
C LEU A 47 12.49 5.39 -4.28
N VAL A 48 12.60 4.17 -3.75
CA VAL A 48 13.78 3.32 -3.98
C VAL A 48 13.92 2.86 -5.44
N ASN A 49 12.85 2.97 -6.23
CA ASN A 49 12.89 2.73 -7.68
C ASN A 49 13.48 3.92 -8.47
N LEU A 50 13.59 5.11 -7.88
CA LEU A 50 14.07 6.30 -8.59
C LEU A 50 15.49 6.15 -9.17
N PRO A 51 16.49 5.55 -8.49
CA PRO A 51 17.80 5.33 -9.08
C PRO A 51 17.75 4.46 -10.34
N GLN A 52 16.86 3.45 -10.38
CA GLN A 52 16.68 2.61 -11.55
C GLN A 52 16.06 3.39 -12.71
N VAL A 53 15.05 4.23 -12.43
CA VAL A 53 14.46 5.14 -13.42
C VAL A 53 15.53 6.10 -13.96
N ILE A 54 16.26 6.79 -13.08
CA ILE A 54 17.32 7.73 -13.47
C ILE A 54 18.36 7.03 -14.34
N LYS A 55 18.81 5.83 -13.97
CA LYS A 55 19.79 5.06 -14.75
C LYS A 55 19.31 4.80 -16.18
N ILE A 56 18.07 4.34 -16.35
CA ILE A 56 17.50 4.05 -17.67
C ILE A 56 17.43 5.32 -18.54
N PHE A 57 16.88 6.41 -18.00
CA PHE A 57 16.66 7.63 -18.78
C PHE A 57 17.93 8.46 -19.01
N SER A 58 18.88 8.46 -18.06
CA SER A 58 20.15 9.17 -18.20
C SER A 58 21.14 8.42 -19.08
N LEU A 59 21.25 7.10 -18.95
CA LEU A 59 22.15 6.30 -19.78
C LEU A 59 21.52 5.90 -21.12
N LYS A 60 20.21 6.12 -21.28
CA LYS A 60 19.41 5.66 -22.44
C LYS A 60 19.65 4.19 -22.74
N ASN A 61 19.80 3.40 -21.69
CA ASN A 61 20.17 2.00 -21.76
C ASN A 61 19.45 1.23 -20.65
N ALA A 62 18.64 0.26 -21.05
CA ALA A 62 17.93 -0.65 -20.17
C ALA A 62 18.38 -2.12 -20.33
N THR A 63 19.56 -2.37 -20.91
CA THR A 63 20.14 -3.72 -21.03
C THR A 63 20.18 -4.41 -19.66
N GLY A 64 19.61 -5.61 -19.60
CA GLY A 64 19.53 -6.42 -18.37
C GLY A 64 18.36 -6.08 -17.46
N VAL A 65 17.52 -5.08 -17.80
CA VAL A 65 16.29 -4.78 -17.07
C VAL A 65 15.13 -5.57 -17.68
N SER A 66 14.44 -6.37 -16.89
CA SER A 66 13.31 -7.19 -17.36
C SER A 66 11.99 -6.41 -17.32
N ALA A 67 11.49 -6.01 -18.49
CA ALA A 67 10.18 -5.36 -18.61
C ALA A 67 9.03 -6.23 -18.07
N VAL A 68 9.14 -7.55 -18.24
CA VAL A 68 8.16 -8.52 -17.73
C VAL A 68 8.09 -8.47 -16.21
N THR A 69 9.24 -8.44 -15.54
CA THR A 69 9.31 -8.39 -14.07
C THR A 69 8.63 -7.13 -13.53
N PHE A 70 8.94 -5.96 -14.08
CA PHE A 70 8.32 -4.71 -13.63
C PHE A 70 6.84 -4.61 -14.01
N SER A 71 6.43 -5.22 -15.12
CA SER A 71 5.00 -5.32 -15.49
C SER A 71 4.21 -6.18 -14.52
N LEU A 72 4.79 -7.30 -14.06
CA LEU A 72 4.16 -8.16 -13.05
C LEU A 72 4.07 -7.46 -11.69
N PHE A 73 5.09 -6.70 -11.29
CA PHE A 73 5.01 -5.87 -10.07
C PHE A 73 3.89 -4.84 -10.17
N ALA A 74 3.81 -4.09 -11.28
CA ALA A 74 2.71 -3.16 -11.52
C ALA A 74 1.34 -3.85 -11.45
N LEU A 75 1.21 -5.06 -12.01
CA LEU A 75 -0.03 -5.83 -11.93
C LEU A 75 -0.37 -6.23 -10.48
N PHE A 76 0.62 -6.62 -9.69
CA PHE A 76 0.43 -7.00 -8.29
C PHE A 76 0.16 -5.82 -7.34
N ASP A 77 0.51 -4.60 -7.74
CA ASP A 77 0.13 -3.40 -6.98
C ASP A 77 -1.39 -3.16 -7.00
N ILE A 78 -2.10 -3.59 -8.06
CA ILE A 78 -3.54 -3.35 -8.24
C ILE A 78 -4.39 -3.98 -7.12
N PRO A 79 -4.27 -5.29 -6.79
CA PRO A 79 -4.97 -5.88 -5.64
C PRO A 79 -4.73 -5.14 -4.33
N TRP A 80 -3.51 -4.63 -4.09
CA TRP A 80 -3.18 -3.90 -2.87
C TRP A 80 -3.83 -2.52 -2.80
N ILE A 81 -3.90 -1.81 -3.93
CA ILE A 81 -4.63 -0.54 -4.03
C ILE A 81 -6.12 -0.79 -3.75
N VAL A 82 -6.71 -1.82 -4.37
CA VAL A 82 -8.11 -2.21 -4.13
C VAL A 82 -8.33 -2.57 -2.66
N TYR A 83 -7.43 -3.36 -2.06
CA TYR A 83 -7.48 -3.71 -0.66
C TYR A 83 -7.46 -2.46 0.24
N GLY A 84 -6.55 -1.53 -0.02
CA GLY A 84 -6.43 -0.27 0.70
C GLY A 84 -7.69 0.59 0.60
N LEU A 85 -8.31 0.65 -0.59
CA LEU A 85 -9.58 1.34 -0.83
C LEU A 85 -10.74 0.73 -0.02
N VAL A 86 -10.88 -0.60 -0.06
CA VAL A 86 -11.94 -1.33 0.67
C VAL A 86 -11.81 -1.12 2.19
N HIS A 87 -10.59 -1.15 2.73
CA HIS A 87 -10.32 -0.98 4.16
C HIS A 87 -10.10 0.47 4.58
N LYS A 88 -10.21 1.44 3.65
CA LYS A 88 -9.98 2.88 3.86
C LYS A 88 -8.60 3.21 4.46
N GLN A 89 -7.59 2.40 4.13
CA GLN A 89 -6.22 2.56 4.62
C GLN A 89 -5.42 3.46 3.67
N LYS A 90 -5.48 4.77 3.92
CA LYS A 90 -4.80 5.80 3.10
C LYS A 90 -3.30 5.52 2.86
N PRO A 91 -2.50 5.10 3.85
CA PRO A 91 -1.07 4.86 3.63
C PRO A 91 -0.79 3.75 2.61
N ILE A 92 -1.57 2.68 2.64
CA ILE A 92 -1.46 1.57 1.68
C ILE A 92 -1.81 2.06 0.28
N ILE A 93 -2.93 2.78 0.13
CA ILE A 93 -3.35 3.30 -1.18
C ILE A 93 -2.25 4.18 -1.77
N ILE A 94 -1.71 5.12 -1.01
CA ILE A 94 -0.69 6.06 -1.48
C ILE A 94 0.60 5.30 -1.87
N SER A 95 1.07 4.40 -1.00
CA SER A 95 2.28 3.62 -1.23
C SER A 95 2.19 2.78 -2.50
N TYR A 96 1.15 1.97 -2.64
CA TYR A 96 1.00 1.07 -3.79
C TYR A 96 0.65 1.82 -5.08
N THR A 97 0.01 2.98 -5.00
CA THR A 97 -0.18 3.85 -6.17
C THR A 97 1.16 4.41 -6.65
N LEU A 98 2.05 4.83 -5.74
CA LEU A 98 3.39 5.28 -6.11
C LEU A 98 4.26 4.14 -6.66
N TRP A 99 4.15 2.94 -6.09
CA TRP A 99 4.79 1.73 -6.64
C TRP A 99 4.31 1.46 -8.07
N LEU A 100 3.00 1.47 -8.30
CA LEU A 100 2.42 1.27 -9.62
C LEU A 100 2.98 2.27 -10.64
N ILE A 101 3.02 3.55 -10.30
CA ILE A 101 3.55 4.61 -11.18
C ILE A 101 5.03 4.37 -11.49
N THR A 102 5.87 4.16 -10.46
CA THR A 102 7.31 3.98 -10.67
C THR A 102 7.63 2.70 -11.46
N ASN A 103 6.92 1.60 -11.18
CA ASN A 103 7.04 0.35 -11.93
C ASN A 103 6.67 0.54 -13.40
N LEU A 104 5.56 1.24 -13.70
CA LEU A 104 5.17 1.57 -15.08
C LEU A 104 6.20 2.46 -15.79
N VAL A 105 6.77 3.45 -15.10
CA VAL A 105 7.84 4.30 -15.65
C VAL A 105 9.07 3.45 -15.99
N VAL A 106 9.44 2.48 -15.16
CA VAL A 106 10.53 1.54 -15.47
C VAL A 106 10.17 0.69 -16.69
N VAL A 107 8.95 0.14 -16.78
CA VAL A 107 8.51 -0.64 -17.95
C VAL A 107 8.62 0.20 -19.23
N VAL A 108 8.10 1.43 -19.23
CA VAL A 108 8.19 2.33 -20.38
C VAL A 108 9.64 2.63 -20.74
N GLY A 109 10.46 2.98 -19.74
CA GLY A 109 11.89 3.23 -19.95
C GLY A 109 12.61 2.01 -20.53
N THR A 110 12.31 0.82 -20.03
CA THR A 110 12.87 -0.43 -20.55
C THR A 110 12.43 -0.66 -21.99
N LEU A 111 11.15 -0.54 -22.33
CA LEU A 111 10.69 -0.78 -23.70
C LEU A 111 11.24 0.24 -24.71
N VAL A 112 11.50 1.48 -24.28
CA VAL A 112 12.05 2.54 -25.16
C VAL A 112 13.56 2.44 -25.35
N TYR A 113 14.30 1.99 -24.33
CA TYR A 113 15.77 1.98 -24.30
C TYR A 113 16.37 0.57 -24.19
N SER A 114 15.63 -0.46 -24.59
CA SER A 114 16.11 -1.85 -24.67
C SER A 114 16.84 -2.16 -25.97
#